data_AF-A0A3D2FVM6-F1
#
_entry.id   AF-A0A3D2FVM6-F1
#
_cell.length_a   1.000
_cell.length_b   1.000
_cell.length_c   1.000
_cell.angle_alpha   90.00
_cell.angle_beta   90.00
_cell.angle_gamma   90.00
#
_symmetry.space_group_name_H-M   'P 1'
#
loop_
_entity.id
_entity.type
_entity.pdbx_description
1 polymer ?
#
loop_
_entity_poly.entity_id
_entity_poly.type
_entity_poly.pdbx_seq_one_letter_code
_entity_poly.pdbx_strand_id
1 'polypeptide(L)' 'MKRVGTCITLLALSVAVSLPVRAIEITSSAEFAYVTDFGSGKVLMAKSPDTPMKPASMAKI' A
#
# COMPACT_ATOMS: atom_id res chain seq x y z
N MET A 1 1.24 -20.10 -37.24
CA MET A 1 1.39 -18.65 -36.96
C MET A 1 0.43 -18.12 -35.89
N LYS A 2 -0.80 -18.66 -35.73
CA LYS A 2 -1.77 -18.18 -34.72
C LYS A 2 -1.33 -18.41 -33.25
N ARG A 3 -0.68 -19.54 -32.94
CA ARG A 3 -0.25 -19.92 -31.57
C ARG A 3 0.82 -18.99 -30.98
N VAL A 4 1.74 -18.50 -31.81
CA VAL A 4 2.80 -17.56 -31.39
C VAL A 4 2.20 -16.19 -31.06
N GLY A 5 1.22 -15.74 -31.83
CA GLY A 5 0.47 -14.50 -31.57
C GLY A 5 -0.24 -14.53 -30.21
N THR A 6 -0.89 -15.66 -29.88
CA THR A 6 -1.62 -15.84 -28.61
C THR A 6 -0.67 -15.83 -27.39
N CYS A 7 0.51 -16.43 -27.50
CA CYS A 7 1.51 -16.41 -26.43
C CYS A 7 2.03 -14.98 -26.17
N ILE A 8 2.26 -14.20 -27.23
CA ILE A 8 2.68 -12.80 -27.11
C ILE A 8 1.59 -11.95 -26.47
N THR A 9 0.31 -12.20 -26.80
CA THR A 9 -0.81 -11.47 -26.17
C THR A 9 -0.97 -11.83 -24.69
N LEU A 10 -0.82 -13.11 -24.32
CA LEU A 10 -0.86 -13.54 -22.91
C LEU A 10 0.29 -12.93 -22.10
N LEU A 11 1.50 -12.92 -22.67
CA LEU A 11 2.67 -12.36 -22.02
C LEU A 11 2.52 -10.85 -21.81
N ALA A 12 2.03 -10.10 -22.81
CA ALA A 12 1.76 -8.67 -22.68
C ALA A 12 0.70 -8.37 -21.61
N LEU A 13 -0.35 -9.19 -21.52
CA LEU A 13 -1.39 -9.04 -20.50
C LEU A 13 -0.85 -9.29 -19.08
N SER A 14 0.07 -10.25 -18.90
CA SER A 14 0.67 -10.54 -17.59
C SER A 14 1.53 -9.40 -17.04
N VAL A 15 2.22 -8.66 -17.92
CA VAL A 15 3.05 -7.50 -17.54
C VAL A 15 2.19 -6.28 -17.18
N ALA A 16 1.03 -6.11 -17.84
CA ALA A 16 0.11 -5.02 -17.55
C ALA A 16 -0.53 -5.12 -16.15
N VAL A 17 -0.74 -6.34 -15.64
CA VAL A 17 -1.29 -6.59 -14.29
C VAL A 17 -0.23 -6.37 -13.20
N SER A 18 1.06 -6.42 -13.52
CA SER A 18 2.14 -6.23 -12.55
C SER A 18 2.56 -4.77 -12.37
N LEU A 19 1.85 -3.81 -12.98
CA LEU A 19 2.18 -2.41 -12.78
C LEU A 19 1.93 -2.05 -11.30
N PRO A 20 2.95 -1.53 -10.59
CA PRO A 20 2.76 -1.12 -9.21
C PRO A 20 1.70 -0.02 -9.21
N VAL A 21 0.57 -0.28 -8.52
CA VAL A 21 -0.40 0.78 -8.24
C VAL A 21 0.39 1.86 -7.51
N ARG A 22 0.43 3.08 -8.06
CA ARG A 22 1.15 4.15 -7.39
C ARG A 22 0.44 4.40 -6.07
N ALA A 23 1.15 4.18 -4.97
CA ALA A 23 0.65 4.54 -3.65
C ALA A 23 0.28 6.03 -3.70
N ILE A 24 -0.96 6.35 -3.32
CA ILE A 24 -1.33 7.75 -3.14
C ILE A 24 -0.47 8.32 -2.01
N GLU A 25 0.12 9.49 -2.25
CA GLU A 25 0.87 10.16 -1.20
C GLU A 25 -0.13 10.66 -0.14
N ILE A 26 0.03 10.16 1.09
CA ILE A 26 -0.75 10.63 2.24
C ILE A 26 0.11 11.65 2.97
N THR A 27 -0.28 12.92 2.87
CA THR A 27 0.37 14.01 3.59
C THR A 27 -0.24 14.16 4.99
N SER A 28 0.61 14.40 5.99
CA SER A 28 0.16 14.67 7.36
C SER A 28 1.14 15.59 8.08
N SER A 29 0.57 16.55 8.81
CA SER A 29 1.33 17.42 9.72
C SER A 29 1.74 16.70 11.01
N ALA A 30 1.14 15.56 11.34
CA ALA A 30 1.44 14.83 12.57
C ALA A 30 2.91 14.36 12.61
N GLU A 31 3.53 14.41 13.78
CA GLU A 31 4.90 13.90 13.98
C GLU A 31 4.96 12.38 13.80
N PHE A 32 3.91 11.69 14.25
CA PHE A 32 3.73 10.24 14.17
C PHE A 32 2.41 9.92 13.45
N ALA A 33 2.43 8.93 12.56
CA ALA A 33 1.21 8.46 11.89
C ALA A 33 1.33 6.98 11.50
N TYR A 34 0.25 6.23 11.66
CA TYR A 34 0.14 4.87 11.15
C TYR A 34 -1.28 4.63 10.65
N VAL A 35 -1.41 4.34 9.36
CA VAL A 35 -2.69 4.05 8.71
C VAL A 35 -2.63 2.65 8.13
N THR A 36 -3.55 1.80 8.55
CA THR A 36 -3.62 0.41 8.12
C THR A 36 -5.04 0.07 7.67
N ASP A 37 -5.14 -0.77 6.65
CA ASP A 37 -6.40 -1.42 6.31
C ASP A 37 -6.72 -2.49 7.35
N PHE A 38 -7.87 -2.37 8.01
CA PHE A 38 -8.25 -3.28 9.10
C PHE A 38 -8.48 -4.72 8.62
N GLY A 39 -9.03 -4.90 7.40
CA GLY A 39 -9.38 -6.22 6.87
C GLY A 39 -8.16 -7.04 6.45
N SER A 40 -7.18 -6.40 5.82
CA SER A 40 -5.97 -7.07 5.27
C SER A 40 -4.70 -6.86 6.09
N GLY A 41 -4.70 -5.90 7.02
CA GLY A 41 -3.49 -5.47 7.73
C GLY A 41 -2.49 -4.70 6.86
N LYS A 42 -2.86 -4.34 5.63
CA LYS A 42 -1.98 -3.60 4.72
C LYS A 42 -1.72 -2.19 5.25
N VAL A 43 -0.45 -1.88 5.48
CA VAL A 43 -0.01 -0.52 5.81
C VAL A 43 -0.17 0.39 4.61
N LEU A 44 -0.90 1.49 4.78
CA LEU A 44 -1.13 2.53 3.78
C LEU A 44 -0.21 3.74 4.02
N MET A 45 0.14 3.99 5.28
CA MET A 45 1.07 5.05 5.68
C MET A 45 1.76 4.67 6.99
N ALA A 46 3.06 4.95 7.08
CA ALA A 46 3.82 4.89 8.33
C ALA A 46 4.77 6.09 8.42
N LYS A 47 4.72 6.80 9.54
CA LYS A 47 5.59 7.93 9.88
C LYS A 47 6.00 7.77 11.34
N SER A 48 7.26 7.41 11.55
CA SER A 48 7.84 7.16 12.87
C SER A 48 6.99 6.25 13.78
N PRO A 49 6.40 5.15 13.27
CA PRO A 49 5.31 4.44 13.96
C PRO A 49 5.72 3.75 15.27
N ASP A 50 7.00 3.38 15.40
CA ASP A 50 7.52 2.68 16.57
C ASP A 50 8.14 3.64 17.60
N THR A 51 8.04 4.95 17.38
CA THR A 51 8.58 5.93 18.32
C THR A 51 7.66 6.03 19.54
N PRO A 52 8.16 5.80 20.77
CA PRO A 52 7.34 5.92 21.97
C PRO A 52 6.81 7.34 22.17
N MET A 53 5.50 7.47 22.43
CA MET A 53 4.87 8.74 22.81
C MET A 53 3.81 8.56 23.90
N LYS A 54 3.45 9.64 24.59
CA LYS A 54 2.37 9.60 25.59
C LYS A 54 1.00 9.52 24.89
N PRO A 55 0.15 8.52 25.17
CA PRO A 55 -1.13 8.33 24.47
C PRO A 55 -2.21 9.36 24.86
N ALA A 56 -2.03 10.12 25.95
CA ALA A 56 -3.02 11.04 26.49
C ALA A 56 -4.42 10.38 26.60
N SER A 57 -5.47 11.01 26.05
CA SER A 57 -6.83 10.43 26.07
C SER A 57 -7.00 9.16 25.25
N MET A 58 -6.06 8.81 24.36
CA MET A 58 -6.06 7.50 23.66
C MET A 58 -5.79 6.32 24.60
N ALA A 59 -5.45 6.54 25.87
CA ALA A 59 -5.35 5.44 26.83
C ALA A 59 -6.72 4.85 27.25
N LYS A 60 -7.85 5.37 26.73
CA LYS A 60 -9.21 4.94 27.07
C LYS A 60 -9.81 3.89 26.13
N ILE A 61 -9.13 3.62 25.01
CA ILE A 61 -9.46 2.51 24.10
C ILE A 61 -8.86 1.21 24.62
#